data_AF-A0A3R6Z9H5-F1
#
_entry.id   AF-A0A3R6Z9H5-F1
#
_cell.length_a   1.000
_cell.length_b   1.000
_cell.length_c   1.000
_cell.angle_alpha   90.00
_cell.angle_beta   90.00
_cell.angle_gamma   90.00
#
_symmetry.space_group_name_H-M   'P 1'
#
loop_
_entity.id
_entity.type
_entity.pdbx_description
1 polymer ?
#
loop_
_entity_poly.entity_id
_entity_poly.type
_entity_poly.pdbx_seq_one_letter_code
_entity_poly.pdbx_strand_id
1 'polypeptide(L)'
;MLLRYGSKTRYQYERTLMRLKAWLLREHPGCMTNGEVDLPLDPIACKGFLAYECVKRGPSGAEVEPQQFKSYSTVNACKSAIKFMHKESNVRVSDELETLLT
;
A
#
# COMPACT_ATOMS: atom_id res chain seq x y z
N MET A 1 11.45 -9.94 -20.49
CA MET A 1 10.45 -10.95 -20.09
C MET A 1 9.29 -10.20 -19.40
N LEU A 2 8.28 -9.74 -20.17
CA LEU A 2 7.20 -8.83 -19.72
C LEU A 2 5.82 -9.53 -19.75
N LEU A 3 5.77 -10.83 -19.50
CA LEU A 3 4.59 -11.67 -19.80
C LEU A 3 3.66 -11.98 -18.60
N ARG A 4 3.84 -11.37 -17.43
CA ARG A 4 3.01 -11.70 -16.24
C ARG A 4 1.98 -10.65 -15.81
N TYR A 5 1.97 -9.47 -16.41
CA TYR A 5 1.14 -8.36 -15.94
C TYR A 5 -0.01 -8.08 -16.92
N GLY A 6 -1.20 -8.56 -16.60
CA GLY A 6 -2.41 -8.42 -17.42
C GLY A 6 -2.88 -6.98 -17.71
N SER A 7 -2.23 -5.95 -17.17
CA SER A 7 -2.35 -4.55 -17.59
C SER A 7 -1.28 -3.68 -16.93
N LYS A 8 -1.02 -2.48 -17.48
CA LYS A 8 -0.14 -1.45 -16.86
C LYS A 8 -0.61 -1.07 -15.45
N THR A 9 -1.93 -1.06 -15.23
CA THR A 9 -2.53 -0.78 -13.92
C THR A 9 -2.25 -1.89 -12.91
N ARG A 10 -2.38 -3.16 -13.31
CA ARG A 10 -2.05 -4.30 -12.44
C ARG A 10 -0.59 -4.26 -12.01
N TYR A 11 0.32 -3.94 -12.93
CA TYR A 11 1.74 -3.76 -12.61
C TYR A 11 1.99 -2.65 -11.59
N GLN A 12 1.30 -1.52 -11.72
CA GLN A 12 1.41 -0.43 -10.74
C GLN A 12 0.89 -0.83 -9.37
N TYR A 13 -0.24 -1.56 -9.31
CA TYR A 13 -0.80 -2.04 -8.05
C TYR A 13 0.12 -3.03 -7.37
N GLU A 14 0.62 -4.05 -8.08
CA GLU A 14 1.55 -5.02 -7.51
C GLU A 14 2.83 -4.35 -6.99
N ARG A 15 3.38 -3.35 -7.71
CA ARG A 15 4.51 -2.57 -7.20
C ARG A 15 4.21 -1.80 -5.92
N THR A 16 3.00 -1.26 -5.79
CA THR A 16 2.56 -0.59 -4.56
C THR A 16 2.37 -1.59 -3.43
N LEU A 17 1.76 -2.75 -3.71
CA LEU A 17 1.55 -3.81 -2.71
C LEU A 17 2.87 -4.42 -2.24
N MET A 18 3.89 -4.51 -3.10
CA MET A 18 5.25 -4.87 -2.67
C MET A 18 5.83 -3.86 -1.68
N ARG A 19 5.62 -2.55 -1.90
CA ARG A 19 6.05 -1.52 -0.94
C ARG A 19 5.28 -1.61 0.37
N LEU A 20 3.97 -1.87 0.30
CA LEU A 20 3.14 -2.11 1.49
C LEU A 20 3.68 -3.29 2.30
N LYS A 21 3.90 -4.46 1.67
CA LYS A 21 4.46 -5.64 2.33
C LYS A 21 5.81 -5.35 2.99
N ALA A 22 6.72 -4.68 2.28
CA ALA A 22 8.03 -4.33 2.82
C ALA A 22 7.91 -3.38 4.02
N TRP A 23 6.98 -2.43 3.98
CA TRP A 23 6.72 -1.51 5.08
C TRP A 23 6.07 -2.22 6.27
N LEU A 24 5.08 -3.09 6.05
CA LEU A 24 4.42 -3.88 7.10
C LEU A 24 5.41 -4.81 7.81
N LEU A 25 6.28 -5.50 7.07
CA LEU A 25 7.32 -6.35 7.66
C LEU A 25 8.24 -5.57 8.64
N ARG A 26 8.45 -4.28 8.40
CA ARG A 26 9.32 -3.42 9.21
C ARG A 26 8.58 -2.76 10.37
N GLU A 27 7.41 -2.19 10.11
CA GLU A 27 6.70 -1.33 11.07
C GLU A 27 5.52 -2.03 11.78
N HIS A 28 4.90 -3.02 11.12
CA HIS A 28 3.70 -3.72 11.61
C HIS A 28 3.77 -5.22 11.28
N PRO A 29 4.77 -5.96 11.80
CA PRO A 29 4.99 -7.36 11.43
C PRO A 29 3.81 -8.28 11.80
N GLY A 30 2.97 -7.88 12.77
CA GLY A 30 1.73 -8.58 13.12
C GLY A 30 0.67 -8.57 12.02
N CYS A 31 0.78 -7.72 11.01
CA CYS A 31 -0.09 -7.70 9.83
C CYS A 31 0.43 -8.59 8.68
N MET A 32 1.39 -9.48 8.96
CA MET A 32 2.01 -10.36 7.96
C MET A 32 1.94 -11.82 8.42
N THR A 33 1.47 -12.70 7.54
CA THR A 33 1.41 -14.16 7.77
C THR A 33 2.04 -14.88 6.59
N ASN A 34 3.04 -15.73 6.84
CA ASN A 34 3.76 -16.50 5.79
C ASN A 34 4.29 -15.65 4.62
N GLY A 35 4.70 -14.40 4.88
CA GLY A 35 5.22 -13.49 3.86
C GLY A 35 4.15 -12.77 3.03
N GLU A 36 2.87 -13.00 3.32
CA GLU A 36 1.72 -12.32 2.74
C GLU A 36 1.09 -11.35 3.75
N VAL A 37 0.34 -10.37 3.25
CA VAL A 37 -0.41 -9.45 4.11
C VAL A 37 -1.55 -10.25 4.74
N ASP A 38 -1.65 -10.22 6.06
CA ASP A 38 -2.77 -10.80 6.78
C ASP A 38 -4.02 -9.94 6.53
N LEU A 39 -5.06 -10.55 5.97
CA LEU A 39 -6.30 -9.85 5.58
C LEU A 39 -7.45 -10.22 6.52
N PRO A 40 -8.34 -9.27 6.85
CA PRO A 40 -8.38 -7.88 6.37
C PRO A 40 -7.24 -7.01 6.93
N LEU A 41 -6.78 -6.04 6.14
CA LEU A 41 -5.69 -5.16 6.57
C LEU A 41 -6.16 -4.31 7.76
N ASP A 42 -5.34 -4.26 8.81
CA ASP A 42 -5.58 -3.41 9.98
C ASP A 42 -5.69 -1.92 9.56
N PRO A 43 -6.79 -1.21 9.92
CA PRO A 43 -6.95 0.21 9.62
C PRO A 43 -5.82 1.11 10.11
N ILE A 44 -5.22 0.82 11.27
CA ILE A 44 -4.08 1.55 11.83
C ILE A 44 -2.87 1.37 10.93
N ALA A 45 -2.57 0.13 10.51
CA ALA A 45 -1.47 -0.15 9.60
C ALA A 45 -1.71 0.50 8.23
N CYS A 46 -2.95 0.47 7.71
CA CYS A 46 -3.31 1.15 6.47
C CYS A 46 -3.07 2.67 6.56
N LYS A 47 -3.54 3.30 7.64
CA LYS A 47 -3.35 4.74 7.88
C LYS A 47 -1.87 5.10 7.98
N GLY A 48 -1.09 4.31 8.71
CA GLY A 48 0.35 4.48 8.82
C GLY A 48 1.07 4.37 7.48
N PHE A 49 0.71 3.37 6.66
CA PHE A 49 1.27 3.20 5.33
C PHE A 49 0.94 4.36 4.40
N LEU A 50 -0.31 4.84 4.40
CA LEU A 50 -0.71 5.99 3.59
C LEU A 50 0.05 7.25 4.01
N ALA A 51 0.22 7.50 5.31
CA ALA A 51 1.04 8.60 5.81
C ALA A 51 2.50 8.47 5.38
N TYR A 52 3.06 7.26 5.45
CA TYR A 52 4.42 6.97 4.97
C TYR A 52 4.58 7.22 3.47
N GLU A 53 3.60 6.79 2.65
CA GLU A 53 3.62 6.99 1.20
C GLU A 53 3.30 8.43 0.79
N CYS A 54 2.60 9.22 1.60
CA CYS A 54 2.34 10.63 1.33
C CYS A 54 3.63 11.46 1.26
N VAL A 55 4.68 11.08 2.00
CA VAL A 55 5.95 11.81 2.03
C VAL A 55 6.89 11.28 0.95
N LYS A 56 7.60 12.17 0.26
CA LYS A 56 8.67 11.80 -0.66
C LYS A 56 9.89 11.35 0.13
N ARG A 57 10.44 10.20 -0.27
CA ARG A 57 11.60 9.59 0.35
C ARG A 57 12.69 9.38 -0.69
N GLY A 58 13.94 9.59 -0.27
CA GLY A 58 15.11 9.34 -1.09
C GLY A 58 15.40 7.84 -1.26
N PRO A 59 16.44 7.48 -2.02
CA PRO A 59 16.82 6.08 -2.26
C PRO A 59 17.12 5.27 -0.99
N SER A 60 17.56 5.94 0.08
CA SER A 60 17.80 5.33 1.39
C SER A 60 16.53 5.06 2.21
N GLY A 61 15.37 5.54 1.76
CA GLY A 61 14.10 5.50 2.52
C GLY A 61 13.93 6.65 3.51
N ALA A 62 14.93 7.51 3.68
CA ALA A 62 14.82 8.74 4.47
C ALA A 62 13.90 9.76 3.79
N GLU A 63 13.23 10.60 4.59
CA GLU A 63 12.48 11.74 4.06
C GLU A 63 13.43 12.69 3.33
N VAL A 64 12.97 13.26 2.22
CA VAL A 64 13.73 14.28 1.51
C VAL A 64 13.67 15.57 2.33
N GLU A 65 14.81 16.25 2.46
CA GLU A 65 14.92 17.58 3.08
C GLU A 65 15.11 18.66 1.99
N PRO A 66 14.28 19.72 1.96
CA PRO A 66 13.11 19.96 2.83
C PRO A 66 11.97 18.97 2.52
N GLN A 67 11.10 18.73 3.51
CA GLN A 67 9.97 17.80 3.38
C GLN A 67 9.13 18.09 2.13
N GLN A 68 8.92 17.05 1.32
CA GLN A 68 8.08 17.10 0.12
C GLN A 68 7.01 16.03 0.17
N PHE A 69 5.83 16.34 -0.38
CA PHE A 69 4.72 15.39 -0.46
C PHE A 69 4.54 14.86 -1.87
N LYS A 70 4.06 13.62 -1.99
CA LYS A 70 3.60 13.04 -3.24
C LYS A 70 2.25 13.67 -3.63
N SER A 71 1.92 13.60 -4.91
CA SER A 71 0.63 14.09 -5.40
C SER A 71 -0.54 13.27 -4.83
N TYR A 72 -1.71 13.89 -4.71
CA TYR A 72 -2.96 13.20 -4.38
C TYR A 72 -3.22 11.99 -5.29
N SER A 73 -2.93 12.11 -6.59
CA SER A 73 -3.08 10.99 -7.54
C SER A 73 -2.21 9.78 -7.18
N THR A 74 -1.02 10.01 -6.62
CA THR A 74 -0.12 8.93 -6.20
C THR A 74 -0.66 8.23 -4.95
N VAL A 75 -1.17 9.00 -3.98
CA VAL A 75 -1.76 8.46 -2.75
C VAL A 75 -3.06 7.71 -3.07
N ASN A 76 -3.91 8.25 -3.94
CA ASN A 76 -5.14 7.59 -4.40
C ASN A 76 -4.85 6.30 -5.16
N ALA A 77 -3.79 6.26 -5.98
CA ALA A 77 -3.35 5.01 -6.60
C ALA A 77 -2.94 3.96 -5.56
N CYS A 78 -2.39 4.39 -4.41
CA CYS A 78 -2.11 3.47 -3.31
C CYS A 78 -3.38 2.94 -2.66
N LYS A 79 -4.37 3.81 -2.40
CA LYS A 79 -5.68 3.41 -1.89
C LYS A 79 -6.35 2.39 -2.82
N SER A 80 -6.38 2.65 -4.13
CA SER A 80 -6.94 1.73 -5.12
C SER A 80 -6.22 0.37 -5.14
N ALA A 81 -4.89 0.35 -4.98
CA ALA A 81 -4.14 -0.90 -4.91
C ALA A 81 -4.53 -1.73 -3.67
N ILE A 82 -4.73 -1.08 -2.52
CA ILE A 82 -5.18 -1.76 -1.29
C ILE A 82 -6.59 -2.31 -1.44
N LYS A 83 -7.52 -1.54 -2.03
CA LYS A 83 -8.88 -2.04 -2.36
C LYS A 83 -8.82 -3.21 -3.33
N PHE A 84 -7.95 -3.14 -4.34
CA PHE A 84 -7.72 -4.22 -5.29
C PHE A 84 -7.23 -5.51 -4.61
N MET A 85 -6.29 -5.41 -3.67
CA MET A 85 -5.81 -6.58 -2.90
C MET A 85 -6.93 -7.28 -2.12
N HIS A 86 -7.80 -6.51 -1.46
CA HIS A 86 -8.97 -7.06 -0.75
C HIS A 86 -9.94 -7.74 -1.72
N LYS A 87 -10.20 -7.10 -2.86
CA LYS A 87 -11.06 -7.65 -3.91
C LYS A 87 -10.51 -8.96 -4.49
N GLU A 88 -9.23 -9.03 -4.85
CA GLU A 88 -8.61 -10.26 -5.39
C GLU A 88 -8.61 -11.39 -4.36
N SER A 89 -8.54 -11.07 -3.08
CA SER A 89 -8.58 -12.05 -1.98
C SER A 89 -10.00 -12.42 -1.54
N ASN A 90 -11.02 -11.84 -2.18
CA ASN A 90 -12.43 -11.98 -1.82
C ASN A 90 -12.73 -11.65 -0.34
N VAL A 91 -11.98 -10.70 0.24
CA VAL A 91 -12.16 -10.21 1.61
C VAL A 91 -12.85 -8.86 1.57
N ARG A 92 -13.89 -8.70 2.39
CA ARG A 92 -14.61 -7.42 2.50
C ARG A 92 -13.74 -6.38 3.21
N VAL A 93 -13.72 -5.16 2.67
CA VAL A 93 -13.13 -3.98 3.32
C VAL A 93 -14.08 -3.55 4.44
N SER A 94 -13.58 -3.38 5.67
CA SER A 94 -14.38 -2.86 6.78
C SER A 94 -14.78 -1.40 6.54
N ASP A 95 -15.86 -0.92 7.16
CA ASP A 95 -16.34 0.46 6.94
C ASP A 95 -15.30 1.52 7.36
N GLU A 96 -14.52 1.23 8.41
CA GLU A 96 -13.40 2.06 8.83
C GLU A 96 -12.30 2.11 7.77
N LEU A 97 -11.92 0.96 7.23
CA LEU A 97 -10.91 0.88 6.17
C LEU A 97 -11.43 1.52 4.87
N GLU A 98 -12.72 1.38 4.56
CA GLU A 98 -13.34 2.00 3.40
C GLU A 98 -13.32 3.52 3.52
N THR A 99 -13.53 4.08 4.72
CA THR A 99 -13.41 5.52 4.99
C THR A 99 -11.99 6.03 4.73
N LEU A 100 -10.96 5.26 5.08
CA LEU A 100 -9.56 5.62 4.82
C LEU A 100 -9.20 5.53 3.33
N LEU A 101 -9.82 4.60 2.61
CA LEU A 101 -9.51 4.29 1.21
C LEU A 101 -10.41 5.04 0.20
N THR A 102 -11.40 5.80 0.67
CA THR A 102 -12.19 6.74 -0.13
C THR A 102 -11.42 8.02 -0.36
#